data_AF-A0A449BHS5-F1
#
_entry.id   AF-A0A449BHS5-F1
#
_cell.length_a   1.000
_cell.length_b   1.000
_cell.length_c   1.000
_cell.angle_alpha   90.00
_cell.angle_beta   90.00
_cell.angle_gamma   90.00
#
_symmetry.space_group_name_H-M   'P 1'
#
loop_
_entity.id
_entity.type
_entity.pdbx_description
1 polymer ?
#
loop_
_entity_poly.entity_id
_entity_poly.type
_entity_poly.pdbx_seq_one_letter_code
_entity_poly.pdbx_strand_id
1 'polypeptide(L)'
;MEKIEQNLIIYVCNHGFSYDAMKEARKAGARGGTILHGRSSISQEKTKFFGIRIHPEKDVLFIVCKKENTDKLMKALTDNFGVETEARGLCFSLPVSDSIGFSFEPLPPFEEKVV
;
A
#
# COMPACT_ATOMS: atom_id res chain seq x y z
N MET A 1 -13.32 -3.46 26.36
CA MET A 1 -13.06 -4.01 25.01
C MET A 1 -11.65 -4.53 25.02
N GLU A 2 -11.43 -5.77 24.59
CA GLU A 2 -10.09 -6.32 24.41
C GLU A 2 -9.38 -5.51 23.33
N LYS A 3 -8.22 -4.94 23.66
CA LYS A 3 -7.50 -4.05 22.75
C LYS A 3 -6.76 -4.91 21.73
N ILE A 4 -7.29 -5.00 20.51
CA ILE A 4 -6.59 -5.65 19.41
C ILE A 4 -5.40 -4.76 19.06
N GLU A 5 -4.19 -5.31 19.15
CA GLU A 5 -3.00 -4.59 18.69
C GLU A 5 -3.02 -4.51 17.16
N GLN A 6 -2.91 -3.30 16.64
CA GLN A 6 -3.08 -2.99 15.22
C GLN A 6 -1.89 -2.18 14.72
N ASN A 7 -1.57 -2.37 13.44
CA ASN A 7 -0.59 -1.56 12.73
C ASN A 7 -1.20 -1.01 11.44
N LEU A 8 -0.76 0.18 11.07
CA LEU A 8 -0.95 0.76 9.76
C LEU A 8 0.30 0.47 8.94
N ILE A 9 0.15 -0.32 7.88
CA ILE A 9 1.17 -0.48 6.85
C ILE A 9 1.05 0.68 5.88
N ILE A 10 2.18 1.31 5.61
CA ILE A 10 2.35 2.39 4.63
C ILE A 10 3.29 1.86 3.55
N TYR A 11 2.78 1.75 2.34
CA TYR A 11 3.52 1.33 1.18
C TYR A 11 3.55 2.46 0.15
N VAL A 12 4.74 2.90 -0.25
CA VAL A 12 4.94 3.97 -1.23
C VAL A 12 5.60 3.38 -2.47
N CYS A 13 5.01 3.59 -3.64
CA CYS A 13 5.52 3.05 -4.91
C CYS A 13 5.40 4.05 -6.05
N ASN A 14 6.03 3.73 -7.18
CA ASN A 14 5.77 4.37 -8.46
C ASN A 14 4.28 4.27 -8.80
N HIS A 15 3.75 5.32 -9.40
CA HIS A 15 2.35 5.35 -9.82
C HIS A 15 2.02 4.16 -10.73
N GLY A 16 0.84 3.56 -10.51
CA GLY A 16 0.32 2.44 -11.31
C GLY A 16 0.53 1.05 -10.70
N PHE A 17 1.39 0.91 -9.69
CA PHE A 17 1.67 -0.38 -9.06
C PHE A 17 0.83 -0.67 -7.81
N SER A 18 0.19 0.35 -7.23
CA SER A 18 -0.52 0.25 -5.95
C SER A 18 -1.67 -0.75 -5.95
N TYR A 19 -2.43 -0.84 -7.04
CA TYR A 19 -3.54 -1.78 -7.17
C TYR A 19 -3.08 -3.24 -7.22
N ASP A 20 -2.02 -3.54 -7.97
CA ASP A 20 -1.50 -4.90 -8.09
C ASP A 20 -0.77 -5.33 -6.80
N ALA A 21 -0.03 -4.42 -6.16
CA ALA A 21 0.49 -4.64 -4.82
C ALA A 21 -0.63 -4.96 -3.81
N MET A 22 -1.75 -4.23 -3.85
CA MET A 22 -2.92 -4.53 -3.01
C MET A 22 -3.53 -5.90 -3.31
N LYS A 23 -3.50 -6.39 -4.56
CA LYS A 23 -3.98 -7.75 -4.88
C LYS A 23 -3.13 -8.81 -4.19
N GLU A 24 -1.81 -8.66 -4.17
CA GLU A 24 -0.93 -9.61 -3.45
C GLU A 24 -1.15 -9.54 -1.94
N ALA A 25 -1.30 -8.34 -1.37
CA ALA A 25 -1.65 -8.19 0.04
C ALA A 25 -3.01 -8.85 0.36
N ARG A 26 -4.00 -8.76 -0.53
CA ARG A 26 -5.30 -9.43 -0.36
C ARG A 26 -5.16 -10.95 -0.34
N LYS A 27 -4.37 -11.53 -1.24
CA LYS A 27 -4.07 -12.99 -1.24
C LYS A 27 -3.42 -13.42 0.08
N ALA A 28 -2.62 -12.54 0.69
CA ALA A 28 -2.00 -12.78 2.00
C ALA A 28 -2.96 -12.56 3.19
N GLY A 29 -4.20 -12.13 2.96
CA GLY A 29 -5.23 -11.95 3.99
C GLY A 29 -5.50 -10.50 4.40
N ALA A 30 -4.96 -9.51 3.68
CA ALA A 30 -5.40 -8.13 3.87
C ALA A 30 -6.84 -7.97 3.37
N ARG A 31 -7.67 -7.28 4.15
CA ARG A 31 -9.04 -6.95 3.73
C ARG A 31 -9.06 -5.98 2.55
N GLY A 32 -8.22 -4.95 2.62
CA GLY A 32 -8.23 -3.82 1.70
C GLY A 32 -7.28 -2.74 2.16
N GLY A 33 -7.32 -1.61 1.47
CA GLY A 33 -6.56 -0.43 1.80
C GLY A 33 -7.07 0.80 1.08
N THR A 34 -6.48 1.93 1.41
CA THR A 34 -6.75 3.23 0.78
C THR A 34 -5.53 3.63 -0.03
N ILE A 35 -5.74 4.05 -1.28
CA ILE A 35 -4.67 4.54 -2.17
C ILE A 35 -4.77 6.07 -2.23
N LEU A 36 -3.66 6.75 -1.97
CA LEU A 36 -3.50 8.18 -2.19
C LEU A 36 -2.51 8.42 -3.31
N HIS A 37 -2.88 9.28 -4.26
CA HIS A 37 -1.96 9.73 -5.30
C HIS A 37 -1.16 10.92 -4.79
N GLY A 38 0.14 10.89 -5.06
CA GLY A 38 1.09 11.89 -4.58
C GLY A 38 2.23 12.13 -5.56
N ARG A 39 3.18 12.95 -5.12
CA ARG A 39 4.38 13.30 -5.87
C ARG A 39 5.58 13.21 -4.95
N SER A 40 6.72 12.76 -5.47
CA SER A 40 7.96 12.78 -4.69
C SER A 40 8.77 14.05 -4.95
N SER A 41 9.41 14.52 -3.88
CA SER A 41 10.39 15.61 -3.93
C SER A 41 11.83 15.11 -4.07
N ILE A 42 12.04 13.79 -4.13
CA ILE A 42 13.39 13.22 -4.34
C ILE A 42 13.94 13.75 -5.67
N SER A 43 14.97 14.56 -5.55
CA SER A 43 15.50 15.42 -6.61
C SER A 43 16.52 14.72 -7.51
N GLN A 44 16.66 13.39 -7.43
CA GLN A 44 17.57 12.64 -8.31
C GLN A 44 16.94 12.30 -9.66
N GLU A 45 15.61 12.20 -9.76
CA GLU A 45 14.90 12.18 -11.04
C GLU A 45 14.78 13.62 -11.58
N LYS A 46 15.92 14.25 -11.88
CA LYS A 46 15.95 15.53 -12.64
C LYS A 46 15.74 15.25 -14.12
N THR A 47 14.65 14.57 -14.48
CA THR A 47 14.17 14.58 -15.86
C THR A 47 13.60 15.97 -16.10
N LYS A 48 14.48 16.90 -16.52
CA LYS A 48 14.06 18.16 -17.13
C LYS A 48 13.50 17.82 -18.50
N PHE A 49 12.18 17.79 -18.62
CA PHE A 49 11.52 17.71 -19.92
C PHE A 49 11.20 19.14 -20.35
N PHE A 50 11.81 19.62 -21.45
CA PHE A 50 11.65 20.99 -21.96
C PHE A 50 11.90 22.11 -20.92
N GLY A 51 12.84 21.91 -19.98
CA GLY A 51 13.17 22.92 -18.96
C GLY A 51 12.22 22.99 -17.76
N ILE A 52 11.16 22.18 -17.74
CA ILE A 52 10.22 22.07 -16.62
C ILE A 52 10.71 20.99 -15.65
N ARG A 53 10.63 21.25 -14.34
CA ARG A 53 10.89 20.23 -13.32
C ARG A 53 9.64 19.35 -13.20
N ILE A 54 9.76 18.10 -13.62
CA ILE A 54 8.71 17.09 -13.42
C ILE A 54 8.96 16.40 -12.08
N HIS A 55 7.95 16.39 -11.22
CA HIS A 55 7.98 15.61 -9.99
C HIS A 55 7.40 14.22 -10.30
N PRO A 56 8.10 13.13 -9.97
CA PRO A 56 7.59 11.80 -10.26
C PRO A 56 6.36 11.49 -9.41
N GLU A 57 5.35 10.94 -10.08
CA GLU A 57 4.11 10.51 -9.48
C GLU A 57 4.32 9.25 -8.65
N LYS A 58 3.65 9.20 -7.50
CA LYS A 58 3.71 8.10 -6.55
C LYS A 58 2.31 7.72 -6.11
N ASP A 59 2.14 6.46 -5.76
CA ASP A 59 0.99 6.00 -5.02
C ASP A 59 1.41 5.62 -3.60
N VAL A 60 0.58 6.01 -2.63
CA VAL A 60 0.71 5.62 -1.23
C VAL A 60 -0.47 4.74 -0.86
N LEU A 61 -0.20 3.48 -0.54
CA LEU A 61 -1.18 2.50 -0.09
C LEU A 61 -1.13 2.37 1.44
N PHE A 62 -2.29 2.56 2.06
CA PHE A 62 -2.52 2.40 3.49
C PHE A 62 -3.32 1.14 3.77
N ILE A 63 -2.81 0.25 4.61
CA ILE A 63 -3.48 -0.97 5.03
C ILE A 63 -3.48 -1.05 6.55
N VAL A 64 -4.66 -1.03 7.18
CA VAL A 64 -4.79 -1.33 8.61
C VAL A 64 -4.91 -2.83 8.79
N CYS A 65 -4.07 -3.40 9.65
CA CYS A 65 -4.02 -4.84 9.92
C CYS A 65 -3.81 -5.13 11.40
N LYS A 66 -4.11 -6.38 11.80
CA LYS A 66 -3.70 -6.90 13.10
C LYS A 66 -2.18 -6.96 13.15
N LYS A 67 -1.59 -6.65 14.30
CA LYS A 67 -0.13 -6.61 14.49
C LYS A 67 0.54 -7.92 14.08
N GLU A 68 -0.06 -9.06 14.39
CA GLU A 68 0.40 -10.42 14.00
C GLU A 68 0.55 -10.63 12.49
N ASN A 69 -0.19 -9.87 11.67
CA ASN A 69 -0.16 -9.98 10.22
C ASN A 69 0.80 -9.00 9.54
N THR A 70 1.40 -8.06 10.28
CA THR A 70 2.20 -6.97 9.72
C THR A 70 3.31 -7.48 8.82
N ASP A 71 4.18 -8.35 9.33
CA ASP A 71 5.35 -8.85 8.60
C ASP A 71 4.94 -9.66 7.35
N LYS A 72 3.89 -10.47 7.47
CA LYS A 72 3.36 -11.27 6.37
C LYS A 72 2.88 -10.38 5.23
N LEU A 73 2.12 -9.33 5.55
CA LEU A 73 1.56 -8.41 4.56
C LEU A 73 2.64 -7.53 3.93
N MET A 74 3.60 -7.05 4.73
CA MET A 74 4.74 -6.30 4.22
C MET A 74 5.55 -7.13 3.22
N LYS A 75 5.85 -8.40 3.54
CA LYS A 75 6.51 -9.32 2.60
C LYS A 75 5.71 -9.52 1.31
N ALA A 76 4.41 -9.79 1.42
CA ALA A 76 3.54 -9.98 0.27
C ALA A 76 3.52 -8.77 -0.69
N LEU A 77 3.62 -7.55 -0.16
CA LEU A 77 3.78 -6.34 -0.98
C LEU A 77 5.15 -6.29 -1.65
N THR A 78 6.23 -6.55 -0.89
CA THR A 78 7.59 -6.30 -1.36
C THR A 78 8.19 -7.41 -2.21
N ASP A 79 7.68 -8.64 -2.14
CA ASP A 79 8.23 -9.78 -2.89
C ASP A 79 8.19 -9.53 -4.41
N ASN A 80 7.09 -8.96 -4.91
CA ASN A 80 6.92 -8.64 -6.34
C ASN A 80 6.94 -7.12 -6.64
N PHE A 81 6.83 -6.28 -5.61
CA PHE A 81 6.79 -4.82 -5.77
C PHE A 81 7.74 -4.09 -4.82
N GLY A 82 8.88 -4.70 -4.50
CA GLY A 82 9.90 -4.12 -3.64
C GLY A 82 10.76 -3.03 -4.30
N VAL A 83 11.78 -2.58 -3.58
CA VAL A 83 12.67 -1.47 -3.99
C VAL A 83 13.49 -1.74 -5.27
N GLU A 84 13.75 -3.01 -5.56
CA GLU A 84 14.52 -3.45 -6.73
C GLU A 84 13.66 -3.64 -7.98
N THR A 85 12.33 -3.57 -7.84
CA THR A 85 11.37 -3.73 -8.93
C THR A 85 11.06 -2.39 -9.61
N GLU A 86 10.32 -2.42 -10.71
CA GLU A 86 9.82 -1.20 -11.36
C GLU A 86 8.89 -0.38 -10.45
N ALA A 87 8.24 -1.02 -9.46
CA ALA A 87 7.42 -0.32 -8.48
C ALA A 87 8.26 0.55 -7.52
N ARG A 88 9.55 0.25 -7.35
CA ARG A 88 10.44 0.93 -6.39
C ARG A 88 9.80 1.06 -5.01
N GLY A 89 9.12 0.01 -4.56
CA GLY A 89 8.27 0.05 -3.39
C GLY A 89 9.03 0.13 -2.08
N LEU A 90 8.69 1.11 -1.25
CA LEU A 90 9.12 1.25 0.14
C LEU A 90 7.94 0.89 1.06
N CYS A 91 8.17 -0.01 2.01
CA CYS A 91 7.15 -0.46 2.95
C CYS A 91 7.60 -0.29 4.39
N PHE A 92 6.77 0.31 5.23
CA PHE A 92 6.99 0.43 6.67
C PHE A 92 5.66 0.44 7.42
N SER A 93 5.69 0.38 8.75
CA SER A 93 4.47 0.33 9.56
C SER A 93 4.54 1.23 10.80
N LEU A 94 3.38 1.69 11.25
CA LEU A 94 3.20 2.46 12.48
C LEU A 94 2.14 1.78 13.38
N PRO A 95 2.27 1.85 14.72
CA PRO A 95 1.24 1.35 15.63
C PRO A 95 -0.03 2.20 15.53
N VAL A 96 -1.18 1.53 15.53
CA VAL A 96 -2.51 2.17 15.59
C VAL A 96 -3.04 2.08 17.01
N SER A 97 -3.40 3.22 17.59
CA SER A 97 -3.89 3.30 18.96
C SER A 97 -5.29 2.72 19.13
N ASP A 98 -6.17 3.03 18.17
CA ASP A 98 -7.56 2.57 18.09
C ASP A 98 -8.12 2.77 16.67
N SER A 99 -9.20 2.07 16.33
CA SER A 99 -9.87 2.21 15.05
C SER A 99 -11.34 1.76 15.10
N ILE A 100 -12.20 2.44 14.33
CA ILE A 100 -13.65 2.18 14.28
C ILE A 100 -14.14 2.11 12.83
N GLY A 101 -15.25 1.41 12.59
CA GLY A 101 -15.94 1.42 11.29
C GLY A 101 -15.45 0.38 10.26
N PHE A 102 -14.72 -0.66 10.66
CA PHE A 102 -14.37 -1.77 9.77
C PHE A 102 -14.14 -3.09 10.54
N SER A 103 -14.08 -4.21 9.81
CA SER A 103 -13.70 -5.54 10.31
C SER A 103 -12.38 -6.00 9.70
N PHE A 104 -11.72 -7.01 10.26
CA PHE A 104 -10.53 -7.63 9.66
C PHE A 104 -10.85 -8.81 8.73
N GLU A 105 -12.13 -9.15 8.58
CA GLU A 105 -12.56 -10.22 7.70
C GLU A 105 -12.25 -9.86 6.24
N PRO A 106 -11.67 -10.78 5.45
CA PRO A 106 -11.46 -10.55 4.03
C PRO A 106 -12.76 -10.10 3.36
N LEU A 107 -12.65 -9.17 2.42
CA LEU A 107 -13.81 -8.85 1.58
C LEU A 107 -14.21 -10.12 0.82
N PRO A 108 -15.53 -10.39 0.69
CA PRO A 108 -15.96 -11.43 -0.24
C PRO A 108 -15.39 -11.12 -1.63
N PRO A 109 -15.16 -12.15 -2.47
CA PRO A 109 -14.80 -11.94 -3.86
C PRO A 109 -15.77 -10.92 -4.48
N PHE A 110 -15.24 -9.93 -5.20
CA PHE A 110 -16.09 -9.07 -6.01
C PHE A 110 -16.77 -9.96 -7.04
N GLU A 111 -18.04 -10.29 -6.82
CA GLU A 111 -18.89 -10.74 -7.91
C GLU A 111 -19.00 -9.55 -8.87
N GLU A 112 -18.37 -9.68 -10.04
CA GLU A 112 -18.74 -8.86 -11.19
C GLU A 112 -20.23 -9.11 -11.41
N LYS A 113 -21.07 -8.20 -10.92
CA LYS A 113 -22.39 -8.05 -11.50
C LYS A 113 -22.16 -7.60 -12.92
N VAL A 114 -22.18 -8.58 -13.82
CA VAL A 114 -22.38 -8.37 -15.25
C VAL A 114 -23.67 -7.57 -15.35
N VAL A 115 -23.53 -6.26 -15.57
CA VAL A 115 -24.60 -5.39 -16.05
C VAL A 115 -24.61 -5.51 -17.56
#